data_AF-A0A0C9TD44-F1
#
_entry.id   AF-A0A0C9TD44-F1
#
_cell.length_a   1.000
_cell.length_b   1.000
_cell.length_c   1.000
_cell.angle_alpha   90.00
_cell.angle_beta   90.00
_cell.angle_gamma   90.00
#
_symmetry.space_group_name_H-M   'P 1'
#
loop_
_entity.id
_entity.type
_entity.pdbx_description
1 polymer ?
#
loop_
_entity_poly.entity_id
_entity_poly.type
_entity_poly.pdbx_seq_one_letter_code
_entity_poly.pdbx_strand_id
1 'polypeptide(L)' 'LDDIIIWSQTVEEHERNVRSVLQAFRDTHLFCSQKKTSLFNLEVDFLGHHISA' A
#
# COMPACT_ATOMS: atom_id res chain seq x y z
N LEU A 1 8.12 -3.23 12.17
CA LEU A 1 6.83 -2.61 11.78
C LEU A 1 6.91 -2.61 10.28
N ASP A 2 6.42 -3.70 9.68
CA ASP A 2 6.84 -4.10 8.32
C ASP A 2 5.66 -4.08 7.34
N ASP A 3 4.45 -3.93 7.86
CA ASP A 3 3.21 -3.91 7.11
C ASP A 3 2.70 -2.47 6.98
N ILE A 4 2.43 -2.05 5.76
CA ILE A 4 1.99 -0.69 5.42
C ILE A 4 0.68 -0.80 4.65
N ILE A 5 -0.32 -0.02 5.05
CA ILE A 5 -1.59 0.14 4.35
C ILE A 5 -1.67 1.54 3.76
N ILE A 6 -2.11 1.64 2.51
CA ILE A 6 -2.38 2.90 1.84
C ILE A 6 -3.87 2.89 1.51
N TRP A 7 -4.61 3.91 1.94
CA TRP A 7 -6.03 4.06 1.65
C TRP A 7 -6.29 5.43 1.04
N SER A 8 -7.26 5.54 0.14
CA SER A 8 -7.61 6.79 -0.56
C SER A 8 -9.06 6.75 -1.04
N GLN A 9 -9.67 7.92 -1.25
CA GLN A 9 -11.10 8.01 -1.60
C GLN A 9 -11.37 7.74 -3.08
N THR A 10 -10.42 8.07 -3.95
CA THR A 10 -10.53 7.80 -5.40
C THR A 10 -9.31 7.05 -5.92
N VAL A 11 -9.44 6.42 -7.08
CA VAL A 11 -8.34 5.68 -7.73
C VAL A 11 -7.20 6.62 -8.11
N GLU A 12 -7.51 7.82 -8.59
CA GLU A 12 -6.52 8.83 -8.99
C GLU A 12 -5.73 9.34 -7.77
N GLU A 13 -6.41 9.51 -6.64
CA GLU A 13 -5.75 9.82 -5.38
C GLU A 13 -4.86 8.66 -4.92
N HIS A 14 -5.39 7.43 -4.99
CA HIS A 14 -4.66 6.22 -4.60
C HIS A 14 -3.38 6.03 -5.42
N GLU A 15 -3.43 6.23 -6.74
CA GLU A 15 -2.26 6.12 -7.61
C GLU A 15 -1.15 7.10 -7.20
N ARG A 16 -1.51 8.36 -6.90
CA ARG A 16 -0.55 9.38 -6.44
C ARG A 16 0.05 9.00 -5.09
N ASN A 17 -0.76 8.49 -4.18
CA ASN A 17 -0.32 8.08 -2.84
C ASN A 17 0.62 6.87 -2.92
N VAL A 18 0.24 5.83 -3.67
CA VAL A 18 1.08 4.64 -3.91
C VAL A 18 2.41 5.05 -4.53
N ARG A 19 2.41 5.91 -5.55
CA ARG A 19 3.65 6.40 -6.19
C ARG A 19 4.56 7.10 -5.19
N SER A 20 3.99 7.96 -4.34
CA SER A 20 4.74 8.74 -3.36
C SER A 20 5.38 7.84 -2.28
N VAL A 21 4.63 6.86 -1.78
CA VAL A 21 5.13 5.90 -0.79
C VAL A 21 6.23 5.01 -1.38
N LEU A 22 6.01 4.47 -2.58
CA LEU A 22 7.04 3.66 -3.26
C LEU A 22 8.29 4.47 -3.59
N GLN A 23 8.17 5.77 -3.88
CA GLN A 23 9.32 6.64 -4.05
C GLN A 23 10.11 6.78 -2.74
N ALA A 24 9.43 7.03 -1.62
CA ALA A 24 10.09 7.14 -0.31
C ALA A 24 10.83 5.83 0.08
N PHE A 25 10.26 4.67 -0.27
CA PHE A 25 10.97 3.39 -0.08
C PHE A 25 12.23 3.30 -0.93
N ARG A 26 12.15 3.67 -2.22
CA ARG A 26 13.33 3.69 -3.09
C ARG A 26 14.42 4.61 -2.56
N ASP A 27 14.08 5.81 -2.11
CA ASP A 27 15.04 6.79 -1.61
C ASP A 27 15.75 6.30 -0.32
N THR A 28 15.09 5.44 0.45
CA THR A 28 15.60 4.84 1.69
C THR A 28 16.16 3.43 1.49
N HIS A 29 16.25 2.93 0.26
CA HIS A 29 16.69 1.57 -0.08
C HIS A 29 15.85 0.45 0.59
N LEU A 30 14.57 0.72 0.82
CA LEU A 30 13.58 -0.25 1.26
C LEU A 30 12.82 -0.81 0.05
N PHE A 31 12.49 -2.10 0.10
CA PHE A 31 11.80 -2.79 -0.99
C PHE A 31 10.64 -3.63 -0.45
N CYS A 32 9.49 -3.52 -1.12
CA CYS A 32 8.34 -4.37 -0.82
C CYS A 32 8.52 -5.76 -1.42
N SER A 33 8.05 -6.80 -0.72
CA SER A 33 7.99 -8.14 -1.28
C SER A 33 6.87 -8.23 -2.31
N GLN A 34 7.22 -8.52 -3.58
CA GLN A 34 6.22 -8.66 -4.65
C GLN A 34 5.16 -9.73 -4.35
N LYS A 35 5.53 -10.79 -3.63
CA LYS A 35 4.58 -11.86 -3.25
C LYS A 35 3.58 -11.44 -2.17
N LYS A 36 3.92 -10.44 -1.36
CA LYS A 36 3.12 -9.96 -0.22
C LYS A 36 2.45 -8.61 -0.48
N THR A 37 2.78 -7.96 -1.59
CA THR A 37 2.28 -6.62 -1.92
C THR A 37 1.04 -6.75 -2.79
N SER A 38 -0.07 -6.20 -2.31
CA SER A 38 -1.31 -6.08 -3.05
C SER A 38 -1.66 -4.61 -3.20
N LEU A 39 -2.00 -4.17 -4.42
CA LEU A 39 -2.31 -2.77 -4.72
C LEU A 39 -3.68 -2.68 -5.41
N PHE A 40 -4.38 -1.56 -5.22
CA PHE A 40 -5.68 -1.28 -5.85
C PHE A 40 -6.79 -2.31 -5.52
N ASN A 41 -6.75 -2.90 -4.33
CA ASN A 41 -7.82 -3.75 -3.84
C ASN A 41 -8.89 -2.92 -3.13
N LEU A 42 -10.15 -3.37 -3.18
CA LEU A 42 -11.25 -2.82 -2.38
C LEU A 42 -11.30 -3.41 -0.97
N GLU A 43 -10.56 -4.49 -0.72
CA GLU A 43 -10.46 -5.16 0.57
C GLU A 43 -9.04 -5.72 0.80
N VAL A 44 -8.65 -5.83 2.06
CA VAL A 44 -7.35 -6.37 2.48
C VAL A 44 -7.40 -6.92 3.90
N ASP A 45 -6.68 -8.02 4.13
CA ASP A 45 -6.40 -8.49 5.48
C ASP A 45 -5.13 -7.82 6.00
N PHE A 46 -5.25 -7.07 7.10
CA PHE A 46 -4.16 -6.31 7.70
C PHE A 46 -4.13 -6.51 9.21
N LEU A 47 -2.99 -6.97 9.74
CA LEU A 47 -2.78 -7.24 11.17
C LEU A 47 -3.87 -8.11 11.83
N GLY A 48 -4.41 -9.08 11.10
CA GLY A 48 -5.47 -9.98 11.57
C GLY A 48 -6.89 -9.41 11.47
N HIS A 49 -7.06 -8.24 10.85
CA HIS A 49 -8.36 -7.63 10.57
C HIS A 49 -8.66 -7.63 9.08
N HIS A 50 -9.90 -7.96 8.72
CA HIS A 50 -10.41 -7.79 7.37
C HIS A 50 -10.95 -6.37 7.21
N ILE A 51 -10.40 -5.61 6.25
CA ILE A 51 -10.76 -4.22 5.98
C ILE A 51 -11.32 -4.14 4.57
N SER A 52 -12.51 -3.58 4.42
CA SER A 52 -13.16 -3.33 3.12
C SER A 52 -13.54 -1.85 2.98
N ALA A 53 -13.66 -1.38 1.74
CA ALA A 53 -14.13 -0.03 1.41
C ALA A 53 -15.58 0.24 1.83
#